data_AF-A0A565C4L9-F1
#
_entry.id   AF-A0A565C4L9-F1
#
_cell.length_a   1.000
_cell.length_b   1.000
_cell.length_c   1.000
_cell.angle_alpha   90.00
_cell.angle_beta   90.00
_cell.angle_gamma   90.00
#
_symmetry.space_group_name_H-M   'P 1'
#
loop_
_entity.id
_entity.type
_entity.pdbx_description
1 polymer ?
#
loop_
_entity_poly.entity_id
_entity_poly.type
_entity_poly.pdbx_seq_one_letter_code
_entity_poly.pdbx_strand_id
1 'polypeptide(L)' 'MTIAAGPAKGLEYLHDKANPPVIYRDLKSSNILLGDGYHPKLSDFGLAKLGPVGDKGLGNFQKIIKLKTRHNNNLL' A
#
# COMPACT_ATOMS: atom_id res chain seq x y z
N MET A 1 1.53 -18.11 10.76
CA MET A 1 0.61 -17.71 9.66
C MET A 1 1.24 -16.56 8.87
N THR A 2 1.88 -16.85 7.74
CA THR A 2 2.59 -15.85 6.92
C THR A 2 1.67 -15.06 5.98
N ILE A 3 0.66 -15.74 5.42
CA ILE A 3 -0.28 -15.16 4.44
C ILE A 3 -1.12 -14.03 5.02
N ALA A 4 -1.62 -14.17 6.25
CA ALA A 4 -2.40 -13.11 6.90
C ALA A 4 -1.52 -11.95 7.42
N ALA A 5 -0.30 -12.27 7.87
CA ALA A 5 0.60 -11.29 8.46
C ALA A 5 1.14 -10.28 7.44
N GLY A 6 1.37 -10.69 6.18
CA GLY A 6 1.92 -9.78 5.18
C GLY A 6 0.97 -8.64 4.76
N PRO A 7 -0.29 -8.90 4.38
CA PRO A 7 -1.27 -7.85 4.10
C PRO A 7 -1.50 -6.93 5.29
N ALA A 8 -1.49 -7.48 6.52
CA ALA A 8 -1.56 -6.66 7.73
C ALA A 8 -0.37 -5.70 7.86
N LYS A 9 0.86 -6.16 7.57
CA LYS A 9 2.06 -5.31 7.52
C LYS A 9 2.01 -4.29 6.39
N GLY A 10 1.48 -4.67 5.23
CA GLY A 10 1.25 -3.76 4.10
C GLY A 10 0.29 -2.63 4.49
N LEU A 11 -0.81 -2.96 5.16
CA LEU A 11 -1.78 -1.98 5.66
C LEU A 11 -1.20 -1.08 6.77
N GLU A 12 -0.50 -1.66 7.76
CA GLU A 12 0.22 -0.91 8.80
C GLU A 12 1.19 0.10 8.17
N TYR A 13 1.95 -0.32 7.14
CA TYR A 13 2.83 0.58 6.42
C TYR A 13 2.07 1.73 5.76
N LEU A 14 0.96 1.44 5.06
CA LEU A 14 0.17 2.45 4.37
C LEU A 14 -0.46 3.46 5.34
N HIS A 15 -0.89 3.02 6.52
CA HIS A 15 -1.54 3.90 7.49
C HIS A 15 -0.55 4.70 8.36
N ASP A 16 0.50 4.04 8.85
CA ASP A 16 1.33 4.60 9.94
C ASP A 16 2.71 5.05 9.48
N LYS A 17 3.25 4.43 8.42
CA LYS A 17 4.63 4.67 7.95
C LYS A 17 4.67 5.52 6.68
N ALA A 18 3.65 5.42 5.83
CA ALA A 18 3.52 6.25 4.66
C ALA A 18 3.20 7.69 5.08
N ASN A 19 4.03 8.63 4.62
CA ASN A 19 3.75 10.07 4.77
C ASN A 19 3.62 10.73 3.38
N PRO A 20 2.45 11.23 3.00
CA PRO A 20 1.17 11.13 3.74
C PRO A 20 0.62 9.70 3.87
N PRO A 21 -0.28 9.46 4.85
CA PRO A 21 -0.99 8.18 4.96
C PRO A 21 -1.73 7.84 3.68
N VAL A 22 -1.93 6.55 3.42
CA VAL A 22 -2.65 6.04 2.26
C VAL A 22 -3.80 5.15 2.73
N ILE A 23 -5.01 5.50 2.33
CA ILE A 23 -6.19 4.66 2.54
C ILE A 23 -6.33 3.73 1.33
N TYR A 24 -6.15 2.42 1.53
CA TYR A 24 -6.15 1.43 0.45
C TYR A 24 -7.53 1.23 -0.20
N ARG A 25 -8.60 1.18 0.62
CA ARG A 25 -10.03 1.10 0.24
C ARG A 25 -10.51 -0.13 -0.54
N ASP A 26 -9.64 -1.06 -0.95
CA ASP A 26 -10.05 -2.27 -1.68
C ASP A 26 -9.45 -3.57 -1.09
N LEU A 27 -9.57 -3.73 0.23
CA LEU A 27 -9.09 -4.93 0.92
C LEU A 27 -10.02 -6.12 0.65
N LYS A 28 -9.55 -7.03 -0.20
CA LYS A 28 -10.20 -8.30 -0.53
C LYS A 28 -9.16 -9.35 -0.91
N SER A 29 -9.53 -10.62 -0.80
CA SER A 29 -8.62 -11.75 -1.07
C SER A 29 -8.06 -11.74 -2.50
N SER A 30 -8.85 -11.32 -3.50
CA SER A 30 -8.40 -11.23 -4.89
C SER A 30 -7.31 -10.17 -5.12
N ASN A 31 -7.11 -9.25 -4.17
CA ASN A 31 -6.06 -8.24 -4.24
C ASN A 31 -4.86 -8.57 -3.32
N ILE A 32 -4.81 -9.78 -2.76
CA ILE A 32 -3.65 -10.29 -2.04
C ILE A 32 -2.98 -11.31 -2.97
N LEU A 33 -1.96 -10.85 -3.70
CA LEU A 33 -1.18 -11.70 -4.59
C LEU A 33 -0.19 -12.52 -3.78
N LEU A 34 0.05 -13.75 -4.23
CA LEU A 34 1.05 -14.64 -3.65
C LEU A 34 2.21 -14.76 -4.64
N GLY A 35 3.38 -14.26 -4.25
CA GLY A 35 4.61 -14.50 -5.00
C GLY A 35 5.26 -15.84 -4.64
N ASP A 36 6.46 -16.06 -5.18
CA ASP A 36 7.27 -17.24 -4.87
C ASP A 36 7.43 -17.44 -3.36
N GLY A 37 7.30 -18.68 -2.90
CA GLY A 37 7.36 -19.00 -1.47
C GLY A 37 6.14 -18.53 -0.66
N TYR A 38 5.00 -18.25 -1.31
CA TYR A 38 3.77 -17.80 -0.66
C TYR A 38 3.92 -16.48 0.10
N HIS A 39 4.78 -15.58 -0.39
CA HIS A 39 4.92 -14.24 0.17
C HIS A 39 3.76 -13.35 -0.32
N PRO A 40 2.84 -12.94 0.57
CA PRO A 40 1.69 -12.13 0.18
C PRO A 40 2.07 -10.67 -0.10
N LYS A 41 1.40 -10.05 -1.06
CA LYS A 41 1.55 -8.63 -1.46
C LYS A 41 0.17 -8.04 -1.80
N LEU A 42 -0.09 -6.82 -1.36
CA LEU A 42 -1.22 -5.99 -1.79
C LEU A 42 -1.06 -5.58 -3.27
N SER A 43 -2.12 -5.73 -4.04
CA SER A 43 -2.21 -5.27 -5.43
C SER A 43 -3.31 -4.23 -5.62
N ASP A 44 -3.55 -3.79 -6.85
CA ASP A 44 -4.69 -2.93 -7.23
C ASP A 44 -4.93 -1.71 -6.32
N PHE A 45 -4.09 -0.69 -6.51
CA PHE A 45 -4.23 0.60 -5.83
C PHE A 45 -5.16 1.57 -6.59
N GLY A 46 -6.00 1.08 -7.52
CA GLY A 46 -6.88 1.92 -8.34
C GLY A 46 -7.89 2.74 -7.51
N LEU A 47 -8.26 2.23 -6.33
CA LEU A 47 -9.12 2.92 -5.37
C LEU A 47 -8.35 3.57 -4.22
N ALA A 48 -7.03 3.43 -4.15
CA ALA A 48 -6.29 4.00 -3.03
C ALA A 48 -6.31 5.54 -3.09
N LYS A 49 -6.29 6.19 -1.92
CA LYS A 49 -6.26 7.64 -1.78
C LYS A 49 -5.30 8.07 -0.70
N LEU A 50 -4.81 9.31 -0.80
CA LEU A 50 -4.18 9.95 0.35
C LEU A 50 -5.18 10.04 1.49
N GLY A 51 -4.74 9.65 2.68
CA GLY A 51 -5.43 9.93 3.92
C GLY A 51 -5.47 11.44 4.18
N PRO A 52 -6.28 11.89 5.15
CA PRO A 52 -6.33 13.29 5.52
C PRO A 52 -4.95 13.75 5.96
N VAL A 53 -4.44 14.78 5.29
CA VAL A 53 -3.18 15.44 5.60
C VAL A 53 -3.57 16.88 5.84
N GLY A 54 -3.53 17.34 7.09
CA GLY A 54 -3.94 18.71 7.42
C GLY A 54 -3.23 19.71 6.49
N ASP A 55 -4.02 20.53 5.79
CA ASP A 55 -3.76 21.68 4.89
C ASP A 55 -2.50 21.74 4.00
N LYS A 56 -1.67 20.71 3.95
CA LYS A 56 -0.50 20.66 3.08
C LYS A 56 -0.90 19.97 1.79
N GLY A 57 -1.35 20.78 0.84
CA GLY A 57 -1.74 20.36 -0.51
C GLY A 57 -0.73 19.39 -1.10
N LEU A 58 -1.16 18.14 -1.26
CA LEU A 58 -0.30 17.08 -1.74
C LEU A 58 -0.47 16.90 -3.24
N GLY A 59 0.65 16.96 -3.94
CA GLY A 59 0.73 16.65 -5.37
C GLY A 59 0.26 15.24 -5.70
N ASN A 60 0.13 14.97 -7.00
CA ASN A 60 -0.47 13.78 -7.59
C ASN A 60 -0.13 12.46 -6.84
N PHE A 61 -1.17 11.82 -6.29
CA PHE A 61 -1.13 10.54 -5.57
C PHE A 61 -0.34 9.45 -6.31
N GLN A 62 -0.54 9.32 -7.62
CA GLN A 62 0.09 8.29 -8.44
C GLN A 62 1.62 8.48 -8.51
N LYS A 63 2.10 9.73 -8.43
CA LYS A 63 3.53 10.06 -8.39
C LYS A 63 4.15 9.64 -7.05
N ILE A 64 3.42 9.75 -5.95
CA ILE A 64 3.89 9.40 -4.59
C ILE A 64 4.02 7.89 -4.45
N ILE A 65 3.02 7.13 -4.87
CA ILE A 65 3.07 5.66 -4.84
C ILE A 65 4.22 5.15 -5.70
N LYS A 66 4.37 5.67 -6.93
CA LYS A 66 5.44 5.27 -7.87
C LYS A 66 6.84 5.63 -7.39
N LEU A 67 7.03 6.75 -6.68
CA LEU A 67 8.32 7.13 -6.10
C LEU A 67 8.71 6.23 -4.92
N LYS A 68 7.75 5.81 -4.10
CA LYS A 68 8.00 4.92 -2.93
C LYS A 68 8.16 3.44 -3.31
N THR A 69 7.49 2.98 -4.37
CA THR A 69 7.70 1.62 -4.94
C THR A 69 8.95 1.50 -5.82
N ARG A 70 9.59 2.60 -6.22
CA ARG A 70 10.86 2.54 -6.99
C ARG A 70 12.10 2.30 -6.12
N HIS A 71 12.07 2.71 -4.85
CA HIS A 71 13.21 2.49 -3.94
C HIS A 71 13.15 1.14 -3.21
N ASN A 72 11.99 0.51 -3.15
CA ASN A 72 11.81 -0.86 -2.70
C ASN A 72 11.24 -1.64 -3.87
N ASN A 73 11.99 -2.58 -4.46
CA ASN A 73 11.52 -3.50 -5.52
C ASN A 73 10.34 -4.43 -5.10
N ASN A 74 9.57 -4.05 -4.08
CA ASN A 74 8.43 -4.74 -3.55
C ASN A 74 7.19 -3.87 -3.70
N LEU A 75 6.24 -4.37 -4.50
CA LEU A 75 4.82 -4.21 -4.22
C LEU A 75 4.61 -4.57 -2.73
N LEU A 76 4.01 -3.65 -1.97
CA LEU A 76 3.69 -3.83 -0.54
C LEU A 76 2.85 -5.08 -0.31
#